data_AF-A0A0C5VCX7-F1
#
_entry.id   AF-A0A0C5VCX7-F1
#
_cell.length_a   1.000
_cell.length_b   1.000
_cell.length_c   1.000
_cell.angle_alpha   90.00
_cell.angle_beta   90.00
_cell.angle_gamma   90.00
#
_symmetry.space_group_name_H-M   'P 1'
#
loop_
_entity.id
_entity.type
_entity.pdbx_description
1 polymer ?
#
loop_
_entity_poly.entity_id
_entity_poly.type
_entity_poly.pdbx_seq_one_letter_code
_entity_poly.pdbx_strand_id
1 'polypeptide(L)'
;MSITYKSLIDRNEEATFEVVQRQADLIITSVILGFSGTRYYLNQPCSFEVELEPLPVDLQKDQTRDENGLTAMDRWEIENALEQQNFITTVACLADVLERYQGGMGEWLVDRQSQKGGKGELITGREGGATIESANRDKVPKSWKTRQLIKNLTDDPENKWAIENKIYIGRGAYTGIYDDDVELFGDISYKDGTSTRPTLRVFRKDEAWLPERSANDLYHEVPWGVIAVPIDEDKYPDEAKVPNYDSIAKGGMGPLPGNNNKSKKIGYIHGLCSAVHVCAFHGPWTTPYEVATGNLTTKIASCFPCTTFLYAAGYPPSSAHLGRGESWVPPIKDDQVAVEKDSYPISIEPEKSLIAKGNPYIEEDCDSFKTHWDDDIADYLRLGVEIIIKGEQREAERLKKVLVDGLQNNLEALVVMSPEYKETLGALRAFVAVKHTNDELSSRFLDALTVHDSEWKRVKRTFEPLYNRKRTKELLLSGNVQLKQ
;
A
#
# COMPACT_ATOMS: atom_id res chain seq x y z
N MET A 1 11.84 -27.41 -15.89
CA MET A 1 12.15 -27.23 -14.46
C MET A 1 11.18 -26.20 -13.93
N SER A 2 10.48 -26.47 -12.83
CA SER A 2 9.63 -25.47 -12.18
C SER A 2 10.50 -24.35 -11.61
N ILE A 3 10.08 -23.10 -11.77
CA ILE A 3 10.75 -21.94 -11.18
C ILE A 3 10.52 -22.03 -9.66
N THR A 4 11.60 -22.12 -8.89
CA THR A 4 11.55 -22.06 -7.42
C THR A 4 11.92 -20.66 -6.94
N TYR A 5 11.43 -20.31 -5.76
CA TYR A 5 11.59 -19.03 -5.09
C TYR A 5 11.99 -19.31 -3.63
N LYS A 6 12.59 -18.30 -2.99
CA LYS A 6 12.77 -18.32 -1.53
C LYS A 6 11.42 -18.11 -0.87
N SER A 7 11.07 -19.01 0.03
CA SER A 7 9.91 -18.84 0.91
C SER A 7 10.06 -17.56 1.74
N LEU A 8 8.98 -16.79 1.87
CA LEU A 8 8.95 -15.56 2.64
C LEU A 8 9.02 -15.84 4.14
N ILE A 9 8.56 -16.99 4.61
CA ILE A 9 8.51 -17.27 6.06
C ILE A 9 9.86 -17.83 6.54
N ASP A 10 10.24 -18.99 6.02
CA ASP A 10 11.40 -19.76 6.49
C ASP A 10 12.67 -19.59 5.63
N ARG A 11 12.59 -18.86 4.50
CA ARG A 11 13.68 -18.66 3.52
C ARG A 11 14.26 -19.93 2.91
N ASN A 12 13.53 -21.04 2.94
CA ASN A 12 13.93 -22.26 2.24
C ASN A 12 13.85 -22.07 0.71
N GLU A 13 14.84 -22.59 -0.03
CA GLU A 13 15.11 -22.26 -1.46
C GLU A 13 14.25 -23.02 -2.50
N GLU A 14 13.09 -23.56 -2.12
CA GLU A 14 12.29 -24.47 -2.98
C GLU A 14 10.78 -24.17 -3.02
N ALA A 15 10.34 -22.92 -2.78
CA ALA A 15 8.92 -22.57 -2.85
C ALA A 15 8.45 -22.31 -4.29
N THR A 16 7.23 -22.71 -4.66
CA THR A 16 6.62 -22.25 -5.91
C THR A 16 6.10 -20.80 -5.77
N PHE A 17 5.82 -20.12 -6.88
CA PHE A 17 5.27 -18.75 -6.82
C PHE A 17 3.93 -18.71 -6.08
N GLU A 18 3.09 -19.73 -6.24
CA GLU A 18 1.81 -19.84 -5.53
C GLU A 18 2.00 -19.94 -4.02
N VAL A 19 3.03 -20.64 -3.56
CA VAL A 19 3.39 -20.69 -2.13
C VAL A 19 3.82 -19.29 -1.65
N VAL A 20 4.69 -18.62 -2.39
CA VAL A 20 5.15 -17.25 -2.07
C VAL A 20 3.99 -16.26 -2.06
N GLN A 21 3.07 -16.36 -3.02
CA GLN A 21 1.87 -15.52 -3.10
C GLN A 21 0.97 -15.75 -1.88
N ARG A 22 0.70 -17.00 -1.50
CA ARG A 22 -0.09 -17.30 -0.29
C ARG A 22 0.57 -16.77 0.98
N GLN A 23 1.89 -16.91 1.10
CA GLN A 23 2.64 -16.37 2.24
C GLN A 23 2.54 -14.84 2.27
N ALA A 24 2.71 -14.17 1.13
CA ALA A 24 2.58 -12.72 1.03
C ALA A 24 1.16 -12.27 1.40
N ASP A 25 0.14 -12.94 0.86
CA ASP A 25 -1.27 -12.64 1.13
C ASP A 25 -1.57 -12.73 2.63
N LEU A 26 -1.06 -13.76 3.29
CA LEU A 26 -1.28 -13.95 4.72
C LEU A 26 -0.49 -12.96 5.59
N ILE A 27 0.75 -12.63 5.23
CA ILE A 27 1.55 -11.60 5.93
C ILE A 27 0.84 -10.25 5.85
N ILE A 28 0.44 -9.82 4.64
CA ILE A 28 -0.30 -8.55 4.44
C ILE A 28 -1.61 -8.55 5.23
N THR A 29 -2.40 -9.62 5.13
CA THR A 29 -3.68 -9.74 5.84
C THR A 29 -3.49 -9.69 7.37
N SER A 30 -2.45 -10.34 7.88
CA SER A 30 -2.12 -10.30 9.31
C SER A 30 -1.75 -8.89 9.76
N VAL A 31 -0.86 -8.19 9.05
CA VAL A 31 -0.51 -6.81 9.40
C VAL A 31 -1.74 -5.88 9.35
N ILE A 32 -2.63 -6.03 8.36
CA ILE A 32 -3.89 -5.25 8.29
C ILE A 32 -4.78 -5.50 9.51
N LEU A 33 -4.97 -6.76 9.91
CA LEU A 33 -5.76 -7.11 11.09
C LEU A 33 -5.12 -6.61 12.38
N GLY A 34 -3.81 -6.77 12.55
CA GLY A 34 -3.10 -6.28 13.73
C GLY A 34 -3.06 -4.76 13.82
N PHE A 35 -2.90 -4.06 12.71
CA PHE A 35 -3.05 -2.61 12.64
C PHE A 35 -4.44 -2.18 13.10
N SER A 36 -5.49 -2.81 12.52
CA SER A 36 -6.89 -2.51 12.84
C SER A 36 -7.22 -2.81 14.32
N GLY A 37 -6.78 -3.97 14.83
CA GLY A 37 -6.93 -4.35 16.23
C GLY A 37 -6.21 -3.40 17.18
N THR A 38 -5.01 -2.94 16.82
CA THR A 38 -4.28 -1.95 17.61
C THR A 38 -5.04 -0.62 17.65
N ARG A 39 -5.62 -0.18 16.52
CA ARG A 39 -6.43 1.05 16.49
C ARG A 39 -7.65 0.95 17.42
N TYR A 40 -8.31 -0.21 17.47
CA TYR A 40 -9.38 -0.48 18.45
C TYR A 40 -8.89 -0.33 19.89
N TYR A 41 -7.76 -0.97 20.25
CA TYR A 41 -7.23 -0.88 21.62
C TYR A 41 -6.77 0.52 22.02
N LEU A 42 -6.33 1.32 21.05
CA LEU A 42 -5.95 2.71 21.26
C LEU A 42 -7.12 3.69 21.15
N ASN A 43 -8.34 3.22 20.90
CA ASN A 43 -9.53 4.04 20.67
C ASN A 43 -9.29 5.09 19.55
N GLN A 44 -8.71 4.65 18.44
CA GLN A 44 -8.36 5.47 17.28
C GLN A 44 -9.17 5.04 16.05
N PRO A 45 -9.79 5.96 15.28
CA PRO A 45 -10.57 5.60 14.11
C PRO A 45 -9.77 4.76 13.09
N CYS A 46 -10.39 3.72 12.55
CA CYS A 46 -9.79 2.86 11.54
C CYS A 46 -10.75 2.71 10.34
N SER A 47 -10.32 3.22 9.18
CA SER A 47 -11.09 3.11 7.95
C SER A 47 -10.20 2.84 6.77
N PHE A 48 -10.71 2.08 5.81
CA PHE A 48 -10.06 1.87 4.53
C PHE A 48 -10.96 2.34 3.39
N GLU A 49 -10.35 3.00 2.41
CA GLU A 49 -11.01 3.50 1.23
C GLU A 49 -10.77 2.57 0.03
N VAL A 50 -11.76 2.51 -0.87
CA VAL A 50 -11.64 1.83 -2.15
C VAL A 50 -10.89 2.72 -3.13
N GLU A 51 -9.82 2.20 -3.73
CA GLU A 51 -9.14 2.87 -4.85
C GLU A 51 -10.05 2.83 -6.08
N LEU A 52 -10.49 4.00 -6.53
CA LEU A 52 -11.21 4.12 -7.79
C LEU A 52 -10.20 4.33 -8.91
N GLU A 53 -10.28 3.48 -9.93
CA GLU A 53 -9.65 3.80 -11.20
C GLU A 53 -10.36 5.04 -11.78
N PRO A 54 -9.64 6.01 -12.36
CA PRO A 54 -10.29 7.10 -13.05
C PRO A 54 -10.91 6.57 -14.34
N LEU A 55 -12.06 7.14 -14.72
CA LEU A 55 -12.63 6.88 -16.03
C LEU A 55 -11.63 7.28 -17.13
N PRO A 56 -11.19 6.35 -18.00
CA PRO A 56 -10.27 6.69 -19.07
C PRO A 56 -10.89 7.71 -20.04
N VAL A 57 -10.11 8.72 -20.43
CA VAL A 57 -10.58 9.87 -21.24
C VAL A 57 -11.07 9.43 -22.63
N ASP A 58 -10.51 8.35 -23.15
CA ASP A 58 -10.90 7.72 -24.41
C ASP A 58 -12.29 7.04 -24.33
N LEU A 59 -12.63 6.43 -23.19
CA LEU A 59 -13.96 5.82 -23.00
C LEU A 59 -15.10 6.84 -23.00
N GLN A 60 -14.82 8.11 -22.70
CA GLN A 60 -15.83 9.18 -22.77
C GLN A 60 -16.29 9.49 -24.19
N LYS A 61 -15.48 9.17 -25.21
CA LYS A 61 -15.75 9.51 -26.61
C LYS A 61 -16.39 8.36 -27.38
N ASP A 62 -16.24 7.13 -26.90
CA ASP A 62 -16.76 5.95 -27.57
C ASP A 62 -18.22 5.66 -27.14
N GLN A 63 -19.15 5.93 -28.04
CA GLN A 63 -20.57 5.64 -27.87
C GLN A 63 -21.01 4.36 -28.58
N THR A 64 -20.08 3.57 -29.11
CA THR A 64 -20.41 2.30 -29.74
C THR A 64 -20.98 1.34 -28.70
N ARG A 65 -22.07 0.66 -29.07
CA ARG A 65 -22.72 -0.34 -28.23
C ARG A 65 -22.32 -1.73 -28.70
N ASP A 66 -22.04 -2.62 -27.76
CA ASP A 66 -21.79 -4.03 -28.04
C ASP A 66 -23.09 -4.80 -28.34
N GLU A 67 -22.97 -6.11 -28.52
CA GLU A 67 -24.09 -7.03 -28.75
C GLU A 67 -25.12 -7.06 -27.60
N ASN A 68 -24.73 -6.66 -26.39
CA ASN A 68 -25.60 -6.54 -25.22
C ASN A 68 -26.19 -5.12 -25.08
N GLY A 69 -25.89 -4.23 -26.03
CA GLY A 69 -26.32 -2.84 -26.00
C GLY A 69 -25.52 -1.98 -25.03
N LEU A 70 -24.39 -2.44 -24.50
CA LEU A 70 -23.57 -1.69 -23.53
C LEU A 70 -22.48 -0.89 -24.25
N THR A 71 -22.33 0.37 -23.86
CA THR A 71 -21.19 1.21 -24.25
C THR A 71 -19.94 0.82 -23.46
N ALA A 72 -18.76 1.31 -23.89
CA ALA A 72 -17.54 1.12 -23.11
C ALA A 72 -17.61 1.80 -21.73
N MET A 73 -18.33 2.93 -21.64
CA MET A 73 -18.67 3.58 -20.38
C MET A 73 -19.50 2.66 -19.47
N ASP A 74 -20.59 2.08 -20.02
CA ASP A 74 -21.47 1.20 -19.23
C ASP A 74 -20.69 0.01 -18.65
N ARG A 75 -19.80 -0.60 -19.45
CA ARG A 75 -18.94 -1.70 -18.99
C ARG A 75 -17.99 -1.26 -17.88
N TRP A 76 -17.33 -0.12 -18.05
CA TRP A 76 -16.43 0.44 -17.05
C TRP A 76 -17.17 0.76 -15.74
N GLU A 77 -18.36 1.36 -15.81
CA GLU A 77 -19.19 1.66 -14.63
C GLU A 77 -19.61 0.37 -13.90
N ILE A 78 -20.00 -0.68 -14.64
CA ILE A 78 -20.34 -1.98 -14.08
C ILE A 78 -19.11 -2.63 -13.41
N GLU A 79 -17.96 -2.63 -14.07
CA GLU A 79 -16.71 -3.18 -13.54
C GLU A 79 -16.27 -2.45 -12.27
N ASN A 80 -16.30 -1.13 -12.27
CA ASN A 80 -15.94 -0.30 -11.11
C ASN A 80 -16.91 -0.50 -9.94
N ALA A 81 -18.22 -0.60 -10.21
CA ALA A 81 -19.21 -0.93 -9.19
C ALA A 81 -19.01 -2.34 -8.60
N LEU A 82 -18.66 -3.31 -9.44
CA LEU A 82 -18.30 -4.66 -9.00
C LEU A 82 -17.02 -4.66 -8.15
N GLU A 83 -16.00 -3.89 -8.54
CA GLU A 83 -14.76 -3.74 -7.76
C GLU A 83 -15.03 -3.10 -6.39
N GLN A 84 -15.82 -2.02 -6.35
CA GLN A 84 -16.25 -1.40 -5.10
C GLN A 84 -17.01 -2.37 -4.19
N GLN A 85 -17.96 -3.14 -4.76
CA GLN A 85 -18.69 -4.13 -3.98
C GLN A 85 -17.77 -5.24 -3.46
N ASN A 86 -16.85 -5.74 -4.29
CA ASN A 86 -15.87 -6.74 -3.87
C ASN A 86 -14.98 -6.21 -2.74
N PHE A 87 -14.58 -4.93 -2.79
CA PHE A 87 -13.85 -4.27 -1.72
C PHE A 87 -14.66 -4.22 -0.42
N ILE A 88 -15.92 -3.76 -0.47
CA ILE A 88 -16.80 -3.67 0.71
C ILE A 88 -16.98 -5.06 1.35
N THR A 89 -17.28 -6.08 0.55
CA THR A 89 -17.40 -7.47 1.06
C THR A 89 -16.09 -7.95 1.69
N THR A 90 -14.94 -7.53 1.17
CA THR A 90 -13.62 -7.84 1.74
C THR A 90 -13.40 -7.16 3.09
N VAL A 91 -13.70 -5.87 3.21
CA VAL A 91 -13.64 -5.15 4.51
C VAL A 91 -14.60 -5.77 5.51
N ALA A 92 -15.79 -6.18 5.07
CA ALA A 92 -16.74 -6.92 5.90
C ALA A 92 -16.24 -8.31 6.33
N CYS A 93 -15.27 -8.92 5.62
CA CYS A 93 -14.56 -10.11 6.08
C CYS A 93 -13.58 -9.78 7.20
N LEU A 94 -12.79 -8.70 7.05
CA LEU A 94 -11.88 -8.23 8.09
C LEU A 94 -12.62 -7.91 9.39
N ALA A 95 -13.70 -7.14 9.30
CA ALA A 95 -14.54 -6.77 10.44
C ALA A 95 -15.11 -8.02 11.14
N ASP A 96 -15.52 -9.04 10.39
CA ASP A 96 -16.06 -10.29 10.93
C ASP A 96 -14.99 -11.11 11.67
N VAL A 97 -13.77 -11.16 11.14
CA VAL A 97 -12.64 -11.83 11.81
C VAL A 97 -12.25 -11.09 13.11
N LEU A 98 -12.22 -9.76 13.08
CA LEU A 98 -12.00 -8.91 14.26
C LEU A 98 -13.09 -9.13 15.32
N GLU A 99 -14.37 -9.13 14.92
CA GLU A 99 -15.51 -9.34 15.82
C GLU A 99 -15.45 -10.69 16.53
N ARG A 100 -15.05 -11.75 15.80
CA ARG A 100 -14.84 -13.07 16.40
C ARG A 100 -13.72 -13.04 17.43
N TYR A 101 -12.62 -12.32 17.15
CA TYR A 101 -11.50 -12.18 18.08
C TYR A 101 -11.84 -11.38 19.33
N GLN A 102 -12.68 -10.35 19.23
CA GLN A 102 -13.19 -9.60 20.37
C GLN A 102 -14.46 -8.85 19.96
N GLY A 103 -15.55 -9.06 20.70
CA GLY A 103 -16.83 -8.41 20.40
C GLY A 103 -16.71 -6.89 20.41
N GLY A 104 -17.34 -6.24 19.43
CA GLY A 104 -17.25 -4.80 19.17
C GLY A 104 -16.00 -4.35 18.41
N MET A 105 -15.01 -5.22 18.18
CA MET A 105 -13.82 -4.87 17.41
C MET A 105 -14.12 -4.76 15.90
N GLY A 106 -15.08 -5.53 15.39
CA GLY A 106 -15.47 -5.45 13.99
C GLY A 106 -16.16 -4.14 13.63
N GLU A 107 -16.96 -3.60 14.55
CA GLU A 107 -17.66 -2.31 14.38
C GLU A 107 -16.70 -1.11 14.28
N TRP A 108 -15.47 -1.28 14.76
CA TRP A 108 -14.43 -0.27 14.73
C TRP A 108 -13.80 -0.08 13.35
N LEU A 109 -13.89 -1.10 12.50
CA LEU A 109 -13.39 -1.06 11.14
C LEU A 109 -14.50 -0.60 10.21
N VAL A 110 -14.38 0.64 9.73
CA VAL A 110 -15.38 1.26 8.86
C VAL A 110 -14.89 1.24 7.41
N ASP A 111 -15.67 0.68 6.50
CA ASP A 111 -15.46 0.94 5.08
C ASP A 111 -15.87 2.38 4.76
N ARG A 112 -15.03 3.08 4.00
CA ARG A 112 -15.37 4.40 3.49
C ARG A 112 -15.25 4.38 1.98
N GLN A 113 -16.20 5.03 1.31
CA GLN A 113 -15.92 5.52 -0.01
C GLN A 113 -15.27 6.89 0.17
N SER A 114 -14.11 7.11 -0.47
CA SER A 114 -13.56 8.45 -0.54
C SER A 114 -14.64 9.37 -1.12
N GLN A 115 -14.99 10.45 -0.42
CA GLN A 115 -15.88 11.50 -0.96
C GLN A 115 -15.20 12.29 -2.10
N LYS A 116 -13.96 11.95 -2.37
CA LYS A 116 -12.97 12.65 -3.16
C LYS A 116 -12.47 11.63 -4.20
N GLY A 117 -12.82 11.83 -5.47
CA GLY A 117 -12.43 10.94 -6.58
C GLY A 117 -11.74 11.67 -7.74
N GLY A 118 -11.26 12.89 -7.52
CA GLY A 118 -10.69 13.77 -8.52
C GLY A 118 -9.16 13.76 -8.61
N LYS A 119 -8.63 14.01 -9.81
CA LYS A 119 -7.22 14.39 -10.00
C LYS A 119 -6.92 15.62 -9.12
N GLY A 120 -5.86 15.54 -8.32
CA GLY A 120 -5.39 16.64 -7.48
C GLY A 120 -5.95 16.69 -6.07
N GLU A 121 -6.61 15.63 -5.64
CA GLU A 121 -7.01 15.51 -4.24
C GLU A 121 -5.81 15.28 -3.33
N LEU A 122 -5.89 15.95 -2.19
CA LEU A 122 -4.80 16.18 -1.29
C LEU A 122 -4.95 15.27 -0.08
N ILE A 123 -3.97 14.41 0.15
CA ILE A 123 -3.87 13.71 1.43
C ILE A 123 -2.99 14.54 2.34
N THR A 124 -3.35 14.55 3.62
CA THR A 124 -2.61 15.30 4.63
C THR A 124 -2.20 14.35 5.75
N GLY A 125 -0.98 14.50 6.26
CA GLY A 125 -0.58 13.90 7.54
C GLY A 125 -0.82 14.90 8.65
N ARG A 126 -1.39 14.46 9.77
CA ARG A 126 -1.62 15.34 10.92
C ARG A 126 -0.88 14.82 12.14
N GLU A 127 0.10 15.58 12.60
CA GLU A 127 0.80 15.26 13.85
C GLU A 127 -0.19 15.07 15.00
N GLY A 128 -0.04 13.97 15.76
CA GLY A 128 -0.94 13.62 16.86
C GLY A 128 -2.39 13.36 16.44
N GLY A 129 -2.67 13.28 15.13
CA GLY A 129 -4.03 13.17 14.58
C GLY A 129 -4.66 11.78 14.72
N ALA A 130 -4.03 10.86 15.44
CA ALA A 130 -4.42 9.45 15.45
C ALA A 130 -5.82 9.22 16.05
N THR A 131 -6.22 10.04 17.02
CA THR A 131 -7.55 9.99 17.65
C THR A 131 -8.60 10.80 16.91
N ILE A 132 -8.21 11.53 15.86
CA ILE A 132 -9.11 12.39 15.08
C ILE A 132 -9.71 11.55 13.95
N GLU A 133 -11.01 11.71 13.70
CA GLU A 133 -11.68 11.11 12.55
C GLU A 133 -11.04 11.55 11.24
N SER A 134 -10.89 10.64 10.28
CA SER A 134 -10.13 10.87 9.04
C SER A 134 -10.59 12.13 8.27
N ALA A 135 -11.90 12.37 8.18
CA ALA A 135 -12.45 13.59 7.57
C ALA A 135 -12.02 14.91 8.26
N ASN A 136 -11.67 14.85 9.55
CA ASN A 136 -11.20 15.99 10.35
C ASN A 136 -9.66 16.07 10.42
N ARG A 137 -8.95 15.11 9.82
CA ARG A 137 -7.48 15.17 9.68
C ARG A 137 -7.08 16.05 8.49
N ASP A 138 -7.93 16.13 7.48
CA ASP A 138 -7.73 16.99 6.31
C ASP A 138 -7.46 18.44 6.71
N LYS A 139 -6.32 18.96 6.25
CA LYS A 139 -5.99 20.38 6.33
C LYS A 139 -5.94 20.98 4.94
N VAL A 140 -6.47 22.17 4.77
CA VAL A 140 -6.17 22.97 3.58
C VAL A 140 -4.76 23.56 3.77
N PRO A 141 -3.89 23.56 2.73
CA PRO A 141 -2.63 24.28 2.78
C PRO A 141 -2.85 25.71 3.23
N LYS A 142 -2.05 26.18 4.17
CA LYS A 142 -2.14 27.54 4.69
C LYS A 142 -1.31 28.49 3.86
N SER A 143 -0.13 28.09 3.38
CA SER A 143 0.69 28.99 2.60
C SER A 143 0.21 29.15 1.16
N TRP A 144 0.30 30.38 0.65
CA TRP A 144 -0.04 30.68 -0.74
C TRP A 144 0.90 29.95 -1.71
N LYS A 145 2.18 29.76 -1.33
CA LYS A 145 3.18 29.05 -2.12
C LYS A 145 2.77 27.58 -2.30
N THR A 146 2.41 26.91 -1.21
CA THR A 146 1.95 25.51 -1.23
C THR A 146 0.67 25.36 -2.04
N ARG A 147 -0.30 26.28 -1.90
CA ARG A 147 -1.51 26.28 -2.75
C ARG A 147 -1.18 26.43 -4.22
N GLN A 148 -0.29 27.36 -4.58
CA GLN A 148 0.10 27.59 -5.97
C GLN A 148 0.88 26.40 -6.53
N LEU A 149 1.74 25.77 -5.72
CA LEU A 149 2.48 24.58 -6.08
C LEU A 149 1.54 23.39 -6.35
N ILE A 150 0.59 23.13 -5.45
CA ILE A 150 -0.44 22.10 -5.66
C ILE A 150 -1.18 22.39 -6.95
N LYS A 151 -1.63 23.64 -7.15
CA LYS A 151 -2.31 24.04 -8.39
C LYS A 151 -1.48 23.74 -9.64
N ASN A 152 -0.18 24.05 -9.63
CA ASN A 152 0.71 23.78 -10.75
C ASN A 152 0.85 22.27 -11.03
N LEU A 153 0.80 21.43 -9.99
CA LEU A 153 0.90 19.98 -10.11
C LEU A 153 -0.42 19.33 -10.56
N THR A 154 -1.57 19.90 -10.20
CA THR A 154 -2.88 19.26 -10.39
C THR A 154 -3.64 19.78 -11.59
N ASP A 155 -3.57 21.09 -11.86
CA ASP A 155 -4.40 21.76 -12.87
C ASP A 155 -3.75 21.73 -14.27
N ASP A 156 -2.53 21.21 -14.39
CA ASP A 156 -1.82 21.08 -15.66
C ASP A 156 -2.15 19.74 -16.33
N PRO A 157 -2.98 19.71 -17.38
CA PRO A 157 -3.35 18.45 -18.05
C PRO A 157 -2.16 17.80 -18.77
N GLU A 158 -1.17 18.59 -19.16
CA GLU A 158 0.05 18.15 -19.85
C GLU A 158 1.20 17.87 -18.86
N ASN A 159 1.00 18.15 -17.57
CA ASN A 159 2.01 18.04 -16.52
C ASN A 159 3.32 18.79 -16.86
N LYS A 160 3.26 19.90 -17.62
CA LYS A 160 4.43 20.72 -18.01
C LYS A 160 5.24 21.16 -16.82
N TRP A 161 4.58 21.67 -15.77
CA TRP A 161 5.30 22.13 -14.59
C TRP A 161 6.08 20.99 -13.94
N ALA A 162 5.47 19.81 -13.79
CA ALA A 162 6.14 18.63 -13.27
C ALA A 162 7.33 18.23 -14.16
N ILE A 163 7.17 18.21 -15.48
CA ILE A 163 8.23 17.87 -16.44
C ILE A 163 9.39 18.88 -16.40
N GLU A 164 9.10 20.18 -16.39
CA GLU A 164 10.09 21.26 -16.30
C GLU A 164 10.89 21.19 -15.00
N ASN A 165 10.24 20.78 -13.91
CA ASN A 165 10.86 20.55 -12.60
C ASN A 165 11.32 19.10 -12.40
N LYS A 166 11.32 18.30 -13.48
CA LYS A 166 11.79 16.91 -13.52
C LYS A 166 11.05 15.94 -12.60
N ILE A 167 9.87 16.27 -12.10
CA ILE A 167 9.05 15.40 -11.24
C ILE A 167 8.50 14.23 -12.05
N TYR A 168 8.49 13.05 -11.43
CA TYR A 168 7.98 11.81 -11.99
C TYR A 168 6.46 11.88 -12.10
N ILE A 169 5.95 11.48 -13.27
CA ILE A 169 4.51 11.57 -13.63
C ILE A 169 3.93 10.22 -14.06
N GLY A 170 4.67 9.13 -13.86
CA GLY A 170 4.23 7.78 -14.22
C GLY A 170 3.29 7.16 -13.19
N ARG A 171 3.24 5.83 -13.17
CA ARG A 171 2.45 5.04 -12.21
C ARG A 171 3.11 5.05 -10.82
N GLY A 172 2.37 5.44 -9.79
CA GLY A 172 2.92 5.63 -8.44
C GLY A 172 3.63 6.98 -8.25
N ALA A 173 3.33 7.96 -9.11
CA ALA A 173 3.83 9.33 -9.02
C ALA A 173 3.11 10.11 -7.92
N TYR A 174 3.57 9.94 -6.69
CA TYR A 174 3.07 10.65 -5.52
C TYR A 174 4.11 11.68 -5.08
N THR A 175 3.75 12.96 -5.14
CA THR A 175 4.64 14.04 -4.69
C THR A 175 4.17 14.55 -3.34
N GLY A 176 5.02 14.34 -2.35
CA GLY A 176 4.88 14.92 -1.03
C GLY A 176 5.15 16.40 -1.08
N ILE A 177 4.50 17.16 -0.21
CA ILE A 177 4.73 18.60 -0.05
C ILE A 177 4.71 18.87 1.45
N TYR A 178 5.56 19.76 1.96
CA TYR A 178 5.41 20.24 3.33
C TYR A 178 5.03 21.72 3.32
N ASP A 179 4.15 22.10 4.25
CA ASP A 179 3.75 23.50 4.47
C ASP A 179 4.18 23.92 5.86
N ASP A 180 4.90 25.03 5.96
CA ASP A 180 5.34 25.62 7.22
C ASP A 180 4.50 26.86 7.53
N ASP A 181 3.70 26.77 8.60
CA ASP A 181 2.81 27.84 9.06
C ASP A 181 3.57 29.08 9.56
N VAL A 182 4.84 28.93 9.97
CA VAL A 182 5.67 29.99 10.56
C VAL A 182 6.40 30.77 9.48
N GLU A 183 6.79 30.13 8.38
CA GLU A 183 7.40 30.82 7.22
C GLU A 183 6.48 31.88 6.59
N LEU A 184 5.18 31.81 6.85
CA LEU A 184 4.22 32.84 6.44
C LEU A 184 4.45 34.22 7.08
N PHE A 185 5.19 34.30 8.19
CA PHE A 185 5.36 35.52 8.98
C PHE A 185 6.77 36.13 8.92
N GLY A 186 7.73 35.45 8.29
CA GLY A 186 9.11 35.90 8.21
C GLY A 186 9.62 36.00 6.77
N ASP A 187 10.40 37.03 6.47
CA ASP A 187 11.22 37.17 5.26
C ASP A 187 12.42 36.20 5.28
N ILE A 188 12.25 35.03 5.93
CA ILE A 188 13.27 34.00 6.07
C ILE A 188 13.26 33.22 4.76
N SER A 189 14.09 33.68 3.82
CA SER A 189 14.36 32.92 2.60
C SER A 189 15.15 31.66 2.95
N TYR A 190 14.49 30.59 3.41
CA TYR A 190 15.08 29.27 3.29
C TYR A 190 15.32 29.03 1.80
N LYS A 191 16.61 28.89 1.44
CA LYS A 191 17.08 28.66 0.08
C LYS A 191 16.82 27.22 -0.41
N ASP A 192 16.11 26.42 0.37
CA ASP A 192 15.71 25.06 0.00
C ASP A 192 14.56 25.14 -0.99
N GLY A 193 14.94 25.33 -2.24
CA GLY A 193 14.14 25.81 -3.35
C GLY A 193 13.00 24.90 -3.82
N THR A 194 12.61 23.87 -3.07
CA THR A 194 11.47 23.02 -3.44
C THR A 194 10.80 22.42 -2.20
N SER A 195 9.58 22.86 -1.91
CA SER A 195 8.71 22.23 -0.90
C SER A 195 8.22 20.84 -1.30
N THR A 196 8.61 20.32 -2.47
CA THR A 196 8.18 19.04 -3.03
C THR A 196 9.13 17.90 -2.70
N ARG A 197 8.58 16.71 -2.48
CA ARG A 197 9.28 15.44 -2.29
C ARG A 197 8.69 14.38 -3.24
N PRO A 198 9.27 14.17 -4.43
CA PRO A 198 8.75 13.20 -5.38
C PRO A 198 8.93 11.76 -4.88
N THR A 199 8.20 10.80 -5.46
CA THR A 199 8.49 9.37 -5.28
C THR A 199 9.95 9.08 -5.65
N LEU A 200 10.68 8.42 -4.76
CA LEU A 200 12.08 8.04 -4.97
C LEU A 200 12.20 6.54 -5.24
N ARG A 201 13.05 6.19 -6.20
CA ARG A 201 13.52 4.82 -6.40
C ARG A 201 14.84 4.64 -5.64
N VAL A 202 14.93 3.64 -4.78
CA VAL A 202 16.14 3.34 -4.00
C VAL A 202 16.62 1.92 -4.25
N PHE A 203 17.93 1.71 -4.15
CA PHE A 203 18.54 0.39 -4.22
C PHE A 203 18.94 -0.06 -2.82
N ARG A 204 18.41 -1.20 -2.34
CA ARG A 204 18.84 -1.77 -1.06
C ARG A 204 19.83 -2.91 -1.29
N LYS A 205 20.82 -2.99 -0.42
CA LYS A 205 21.81 -4.09 -0.37
C LYS A 205 21.35 -5.29 0.46
N ASP A 206 20.12 -5.26 0.97
CA ASP A 206 19.65 -6.29 1.89
C ASP A 206 19.55 -7.67 1.19
N GLU A 207 20.49 -8.55 1.55
CA GLU A 207 20.62 -9.93 1.03
C GLU A 207 19.44 -10.83 1.41
N ALA A 208 18.61 -10.39 2.37
CA ALA A 208 17.36 -11.03 2.74
C ALA A 208 16.39 -11.24 1.57
N TRP A 209 16.48 -10.39 0.53
CA TRP A 209 15.41 -10.12 -0.43
C TRP A 209 15.80 -10.38 -1.89
N LEU A 210 16.31 -11.58 -2.20
CA LEU A 210 16.54 -12.00 -3.59
C LEU A 210 16.12 -13.45 -3.72
N PRO A 211 14.85 -13.75 -4.10
CA PRO A 211 14.55 -15.08 -4.60
C PRO A 211 15.44 -15.29 -5.83
N GLU A 212 16.28 -16.33 -5.81
CA GLU A 212 17.06 -16.69 -6.98
C GLU A 212 16.07 -17.03 -8.10
N ARG A 213 16.00 -16.18 -9.13
CA ARG A 213 15.19 -16.48 -10.31
C ARG A 213 15.90 -17.56 -11.10
N SER A 214 15.17 -18.60 -11.50
CA SER A 214 15.71 -19.56 -12.45
C SER A 214 16.14 -18.86 -13.73
N ALA A 215 17.19 -19.34 -14.39
CA ALA A 215 17.66 -18.79 -15.67
C ALA A 215 16.60 -18.82 -16.81
N ASN A 216 15.47 -19.52 -16.60
CA ASN A 216 14.38 -19.63 -17.57
C ASN A 216 13.23 -18.66 -17.31
N ASP A 217 13.31 -17.77 -16.30
CA ASP A 217 12.30 -16.73 -16.08
C ASP A 217 12.39 -15.69 -17.20
N LEU A 218 11.28 -15.39 -17.88
CA LEU A 218 11.17 -14.33 -18.91
C LEU A 218 11.64 -12.96 -18.37
N TYR A 219 11.58 -12.79 -17.04
CA TYR A 219 11.98 -11.59 -16.34
C TYR A 219 13.29 -11.76 -15.55
N HIS A 220 14.11 -12.78 -15.81
CA HIS A 220 15.39 -12.97 -15.09
C HIS A 220 16.35 -11.76 -15.21
N GLU A 221 16.16 -10.89 -16.20
CA GLU A 221 16.93 -9.65 -16.40
C GLU A 221 16.33 -8.42 -15.71
N VAL A 222 15.10 -8.54 -15.17
CA VAL A 222 14.38 -7.48 -14.45
C VAL A 222 14.71 -7.58 -12.95
N PRO A 223 15.31 -6.57 -12.31
CA PRO A 223 15.51 -6.58 -10.87
C PRO A 223 14.21 -6.81 -10.11
N TRP A 224 14.30 -7.50 -8.98
CA TRP A 224 13.14 -7.79 -8.16
C TRP A 224 12.51 -6.49 -7.63
N GLY A 225 11.17 -6.46 -7.63
CA GLY A 225 10.40 -5.34 -7.13
C GLY A 225 10.26 -4.13 -8.07
N VAL A 226 10.79 -4.17 -9.29
CA VAL A 226 10.46 -3.14 -10.29
C VAL A 226 8.96 -3.13 -10.51
N ILE A 227 8.29 -1.99 -10.28
CA ILE A 227 6.90 -1.79 -10.68
C ILE A 227 6.87 -1.90 -12.20
N ALA A 228 6.39 -3.03 -12.73
CA ALA A 228 6.11 -3.18 -14.14
C ALA A 228 4.61 -2.95 -14.36
N VAL A 229 4.25 -2.29 -15.46
CA VAL A 229 2.87 -2.40 -15.95
C VAL A 229 2.77 -3.80 -16.55
N PRO A 230 1.74 -4.60 -16.22
CA PRO A 230 1.49 -5.85 -16.94
C PRO A 230 1.49 -5.52 -18.43
N ILE A 231 2.32 -6.24 -19.20
CA ILE A 231 2.31 -6.11 -20.64
C ILE A 231 1.01 -6.76 -21.10
N ASP A 232 -0.06 -5.98 -21.15
CA ASP A 232 -1.25 -6.33 -21.91
C ASP A 232 -0.84 -6.21 -23.38
N GLU A 233 -0.46 -7.33 -23.98
CA GLU A 233 0.05 -7.41 -25.36
C GLU A 233 -0.98 -6.88 -26.37
N ASP A 234 -2.27 -6.98 -26.06
CA ASP A 234 -3.36 -6.48 -26.89
C ASP A 234 -3.54 -4.96 -26.76
N LYS A 235 -3.27 -4.40 -25.57
CA LYS A 235 -3.37 -2.95 -25.27
C LYS A 235 -2.09 -2.18 -25.59
N TYR A 236 -0.94 -2.85 -25.60
CA TYR A 236 0.39 -2.27 -25.86
C TYR A 236 1.19 -3.15 -26.86
N PRO A 237 0.76 -3.21 -28.14
CA PRO A 237 1.28 -4.15 -29.14
C PRO A 237 2.69 -3.84 -29.66
N ASP A 238 3.29 -2.71 -29.27
CA ASP A 238 4.68 -2.42 -29.57
C ASP A 238 5.58 -3.07 -28.50
N GLU A 239 6.42 -4.00 -28.93
CA GLU A 239 7.46 -4.63 -28.11
C GLU A 239 8.15 -3.62 -27.15
N ALA A 240 8.16 -3.94 -25.85
CA ALA A 240 9.22 -3.58 -24.91
C ALA A 240 9.38 -2.12 -24.43
N LYS A 241 8.31 -1.45 -23.98
CA LYS A 241 8.48 -0.33 -23.05
C LYS A 241 7.61 -0.49 -21.82
N VAL A 242 8.14 -1.20 -20.82
CA VAL A 242 7.68 -1.05 -19.45
C VAL A 242 7.86 0.42 -19.09
N PRO A 243 6.80 1.23 -18.90
CA PRO A 243 6.93 2.69 -18.78
C PRO A 243 7.91 3.08 -17.67
N ASN A 244 8.03 2.26 -16.64
CA ASN A 244 8.92 2.48 -15.50
C ASN A 244 10.41 2.20 -15.77
N TYR A 245 10.76 1.59 -16.91
CA TYR A 245 12.14 1.41 -17.38
C TYR A 245 12.67 2.61 -18.17
N ASP A 246 11.77 3.38 -18.74
CA ASP A 246 12.14 4.56 -19.52
C ASP A 246 12.74 5.64 -18.61
N SER A 247 13.47 6.58 -19.22
CA SER A 247 13.98 7.74 -18.50
C SER A 247 12.83 8.55 -17.90
N ILE A 248 13.13 9.31 -16.83
CA ILE A 248 12.13 10.19 -16.19
C ILE A 248 11.56 11.23 -17.18
N ALA A 249 12.37 11.69 -18.14
CA ALA A 249 11.91 12.57 -19.22
C ALA A 249 10.82 11.95 -20.11
N LYS A 250 10.64 10.62 -20.06
CA LYS A 250 9.60 9.86 -20.75
C LYS A 250 8.52 9.35 -19.79
N GLY A 251 8.51 9.81 -18.53
CA GLY A 251 7.54 9.40 -17.52
C GLY A 251 7.85 8.05 -16.87
N GLY A 252 9.08 7.54 -17.00
CA GLY A 252 9.56 6.35 -16.29
C GLY A 252 10.35 6.66 -15.03
N MET A 253 10.76 5.66 -14.26
CA MET A 253 11.61 5.87 -13.06
C MET A 253 13.10 5.59 -13.36
N GLY A 254 13.48 5.67 -14.64
CA GLY A 254 14.87 5.74 -15.11
C GLY A 254 15.54 4.40 -15.43
N PRO A 255 16.56 4.39 -16.30
CA PRO A 255 17.26 3.17 -16.71
C PRO A 255 18.09 2.60 -15.56
N LEU A 256 17.96 1.30 -15.33
CA LEU A 256 18.80 0.54 -14.42
C LEU A 256 20.24 0.54 -14.96
N PRO A 257 21.23 1.11 -14.25
CA PRO A 257 22.58 1.19 -14.79
C PRO A 257 23.26 -0.18 -14.80
N GLY A 258 23.41 -0.78 -15.98
CA GLY A 258 24.36 -1.85 -16.28
C GLY A 258 23.99 -3.28 -15.81
N ASN A 259 24.68 -4.27 -16.39
CA ASN A 259 24.49 -5.72 -16.15
C ASN A 259 24.75 -6.20 -14.71
N ASN A 260 25.28 -5.34 -13.82
CA ASN A 260 25.67 -5.73 -12.44
C ASN A 260 24.56 -5.52 -11.39
N ASN A 261 23.36 -5.10 -11.80
CA ASN A 261 22.23 -4.87 -10.87
C ASN A 261 21.30 -6.08 -10.71
N LYS A 262 21.66 -7.24 -11.28
CA LYS A 262 20.89 -8.50 -11.15
C LYS A 262 20.69 -8.94 -9.69
N SER A 263 21.54 -8.47 -8.78
CA SER A 263 21.52 -8.80 -7.35
C SER A 263 21.07 -7.64 -6.45
N LYS A 264 20.30 -6.66 -6.95
CA LYS A 264 19.88 -5.49 -6.15
C LYS A 264 18.37 -5.37 -6.00
N LYS A 265 17.94 -4.98 -4.80
CA LYS A 265 16.56 -4.69 -4.43
C LYS A 265 16.15 -3.32 -4.95
N ILE A 266 15.00 -3.21 -5.62
CA ILE A 266 14.40 -1.89 -5.88
C ILE A 266 13.28 -1.62 -4.91
N GLY A 267 13.44 -0.56 -4.11
CA GLY A 267 12.39 -0.01 -3.26
C GLY A 267 11.87 1.31 -3.79
N TYR A 268 10.65 1.66 -3.37
CA TYR A 268 9.99 2.91 -3.71
C TYR A 268 9.61 3.64 -2.43
N ILE A 269 10.12 4.86 -2.27
CA ILE A 269 9.74 5.75 -1.17
C ILE A 269 8.70 6.72 -1.73
N HIS A 270 7.51 6.74 -1.16
CA HIS A 270 6.46 7.67 -1.58
C HIS A 270 6.66 9.05 -0.96
N GLY A 271 6.27 10.08 -1.71
CA GLY A 271 6.54 11.47 -1.38
C GLY A 271 6.06 11.91 0.00
N LEU A 272 4.89 11.45 0.46
CA LEU A 272 4.37 11.81 1.79
C LEU A 272 5.30 11.36 2.90
N CYS A 273 5.89 10.16 2.79
CA CYS A 273 6.82 9.63 3.79
C CYS A 273 8.07 10.52 3.88
N SER A 274 8.59 10.95 2.73
CA SER A 274 9.71 11.90 2.65
C SER A 274 9.33 13.28 3.21
N ALA A 275 8.11 13.77 2.96
CA ALA A 275 7.64 15.05 3.48
C ALA A 275 7.52 15.06 5.01
N VAL A 276 7.11 13.94 5.62
CA VAL A 276 7.02 13.80 7.07
C VAL A 276 8.36 13.97 7.76
N HIS A 277 9.46 13.50 7.18
CA HIS A 277 10.79 13.73 7.75
C HIS A 277 11.13 15.23 7.82
N VAL A 278 10.79 15.99 6.77
CA VAL A 278 10.97 17.44 6.79
C VAL A 278 10.07 18.08 7.84
N CYS A 279 8.82 17.64 7.94
CA CYS A 279 7.89 18.17 8.93
C CYS A 279 8.36 17.91 10.37
N ALA A 280 8.83 16.71 10.66
CA ALA A 280 9.38 16.35 11.98
C ALA A 280 10.58 17.23 12.35
N PHE A 281 11.46 17.48 11.38
CA PHE A 281 12.63 18.34 11.56
C PHE A 281 12.25 19.81 11.81
N HIS A 282 11.32 20.35 11.00
CA HIS A 282 10.88 21.74 11.14
C HIS A 282 10.03 21.95 12.40
N GLY A 283 9.26 20.95 12.80
CA GLY A 283 8.49 20.94 14.03
C GLY A 283 6.97 20.82 13.84
N PRO A 284 6.23 20.81 14.96
CA PRO A 284 4.82 20.40 15.03
C PRO A 284 3.83 21.33 14.30
N TRP A 285 4.28 22.53 13.93
CA TRP A 285 3.46 23.51 13.19
C TRP A 285 3.43 23.23 11.68
N THR A 286 4.30 22.36 11.17
CA THR A 286 4.29 22.00 9.75
C THR A 286 3.23 20.96 9.44
N THR A 287 2.77 20.94 8.19
CA THR A 287 1.82 19.94 7.71
C THR A 287 2.35 19.27 6.45
N PRO A 288 2.52 17.94 6.44
CA PRO A 288 2.85 17.19 5.24
C PRO A 288 1.58 16.91 4.42
N TYR A 289 1.75 16.94 3.11
CA TYR A 289 0.75 16.80 2.08
C TYR A 289 1.24 15.82 1.02
N GLU A 290 0.34 15.20 0.27
CA GLU A 290 0.69 14.41 -0.92
C GLU A 290 -0.36 14.59 -2.00
N VAL A 291 0.11 14.73 -3.24
CA VAL A 291 -0.71 14.85 -4.45
C VAL A 291 -0.26 13.83 -5.50
N ALA A 292 -1.21 13.35 -6.31
CA ALA A 292 -0.88 12.64 -7.55
C ALA A 292 -0.34 13.61 -8.59
N THR A 293 0.87 13.39 -9.10
CA THR A 293 1.52 14.25 -10.10
C THR A 293 1.52 13.67 -11.51
N GLY A 294 0.89 12.50 -11.71
CA GLY A 294 0.85 11.79 -12.98
C GLY A 294 -0.56 11.52 -13.48
N ASN A 295 -0.71 11.36 -14.81
CA ASN A 295 -1.99 10.98 -15.41
C ASN A 295 -2.31 9.48 -15.26
N LEU A 296 -1.33 8.67 -14.85
CA LEU A 296 -1.45 7.23 -14.61
C LEU A 296 -1.58 6.89 -13.12
N THR A 297 -1.76 7.90 -12.28
CA THR A 297 -1.85 7.77 -10.82
C THR A 297 -3.03 8.60 -10.35
N THR A 298 -4.00 7.95 -9.70
CA THR A 298 -4.99 8.63 -8.87
C THR A 298 -4.57 8.50 -7.43
N LYS A 299 -4.85 9.53 -6.62
CA LYS A 299 -4.52 9.53 -5.21
C LYS A 299 -5.71 10.03 -4.43
N ILE A 300 -6.37 9.09 -3.78
CA ILE A 300 -7.51 9.35 -2.89
C ILE A 300 -7.14 9.12 -1.42
N ALA A 301 -6.13 8.28 -1.18
CA ALA A 301 -5.75 7.78 0.14
C ALA A 301 -4.29 7.33 0.18
N SER A 302 -3.65 7.32 1.36
CA SER A 302 -2.30 6.77 1.51
C SER A 302 -2.34 5.24 1.45
N CYS A 303 -1.47 4.63 0.64
CA CYS A 303 -1.43 3.15 0.58
C CYS A 303 -1.13 2.56 1.97
N PHE A 304 -1.53 1.31 2.19
CA PHE A 304 -1.44 0.71 3.51
C PHE A 304 -0.01 0.77 4.12
N PRO A 305 1.08 0.48 3.37
CA PRO A 305 2.43 0.61 3.91
C PRO A 305 2.79 2.05 4.31
N CYS A 306 2.47 3.05 3.47
CA CYS A 306 2.63 4.47 3.84
C CYS A 306 1.85 4.79 5.12
N THR A 307 0.61 4.31 5.22
CA THR A 307 -0.23 4.53 6.41
C THR A 307 0.47 4.02 7.66
N THR A 308 0.98 2.78 7.66
CA THR A 308 1.69 2.23 8.82
C THR A 308 2.90 3.08 9.23
N PHE A 309 3.68 3.55 8.26
CA PHE A 309 4.83 4.42 8.50
C PHE A 309 4.43 5.77 9.07
N LEU A 310 3.39 6.38 8.51
CA LEU A 310 2.88 7.67 8.95
C LEU A 310 2.33 7.62 10.38
N TYR A 311 1.70 6.52 10.79
CA TYR A 311 1.31 6.30 12.18
C TYR A 311 2.54 6.17 13.10
N ALA A 312 3.55 5.41 12.70
CA ALA A 312 4.79 5.25 13.48
C ALA A 312 5.57 6.57 13.62
N ALA A 313 5.54 7.42 12.58
CA ALA A 313 6.11 8.76 12.61
C ALA A 313 5.26 9.79 13.37
N GLY A 314 4.05 9.43 13.82
CA GLY A 314 3.14 10.33 14.54
C GLY A 314 2.32 11.28 13.66
N TYR A 315 2.34 11.11 12.34
CA TYR A 315 1.60 11.91 11.33
C TYR A 315 0.57 11.07 10.57
N PRO A 316 -0.40 10.43 11.24
CA PRO A 316 -1.37 9.57 10.56
C PRO A 316 -2.08 10.30 9.41
N PRO A 317 -2.27 9.61 8.27
CA PRO A 317 -2.85 10.23 7.10
C PRO A 317 -4.34 10.51 7.31
N SER A 318 -4.86 11.47 6.54
CA SER A 318 -6.28 11.79 6.50
C SER A 318 -7.12 10.76 5.77
N SER A 319 -6.50 9.87 5.01
CA SER A 319 -7.14 8.71 4.40
C SER A 319 -6.14 7.58 4.17
N ALA A 320 -6.63 6.33 4.26
CA ALA A 320 -5.88 5.11 3.98
C ALA A 320 -6.68 4.20 3.03
N HIS A 321 -6.03 3.57 2.06
CA HIS A 321 -6.64 2.55 1.19
C HIS A 321 -5.87 1.24 1.23
N LEU A 322 -6.56 0.15 0.92
CA LEU A 322 -5.96 -1.17 0.69
C LEU A 322 -5.65 -1.37 -0.80
N GLY A 323 -4.98 -0.39 -1.40
CA GLY A 323 -4.59 -0.37 -2.81
C GLY A 323 -3.35 -1.19 -3.07
N ARG A 324 -2.32 -0.59 -3.66
CA ARG A 324 -1.07 -1.28 -4.05
C ARG A 324 0.16 -0.62 -3.41
N GLY A 325 0.79 -1.29 -2.47
CA GLY A 325 2.06 -0.91 -1.85
C GLY A 325 3.29 -1.47 -2.58
N GLU A 326 3.26 -1.53 -3.91
CA GLU A 326 4.24 -2.25 -4.74
C GLU A 326 5.68 -1.85 -4.44
N SER A 327 6.43 -2.77 -3.82
CA SER A 327 7.83 -2.59 -3.42
C SER A 327 8.09 -1.31 -2.62
N TRP A 328 7.10 -0.86 -1.86
CA TRP A 328 7.28 0.28 -0.96
C TRP A 328 8.33 -0.05 0.10
N VAL A 329 9.15 0.95 0.45
CA VAL A 329 10.12 0.87 1.56
C VAL A 329 10.10 2.14 2.40
N PRO A 330 10.35 2.05 3.72
CA PRO A 330 10.53 3.23 4.55
C PRO A 330 11.83 3.96 4.16
N PRO A 331 11.86 5.30 4.26
CA PRO A 331 13.11 6.06 4.20
C PRO A 331 14.04 5.64 5.34
N ILE A 332 15.34 5.50 5.06
CA ILE A 332 16.39 5.30 6.07
C ILE A 332 17.48 6.36 5.91
N LYS A 333 18.39 6.45 6.88
CA LYS A 333 19.50 7.41 6.85
C LYS A 333 20.29 7.42 5.54
N ASP A 334 20.59 6.26 4.97
CA ASP A 334 21.33 6.14 3.71
C ASP A 334 20.58 6.78 2.52
N ASP A 335 19.27 6.97 2.59
CA ASP A 335 18.49 7.64 1.56
C ASP A 335 18.49 9.15 1.66
N GLN A 336 18.82 9.69 2.83
CA GLN A 336 18.65 11.12 3.14
C GLN A 336 19.36 12.02 2.14
N VAL A 337 20.51 11.59 1.61
CA VAL A 337 21.22 12.39 0.62
C VAL A 337 20.47 12.51 -0.70
N ALA A 338 19.62 11.53 -1.06
CA ALA A 338 18.69 11.68 -2.18
C ALA A 338 17.39 12.40 -1.80
N VAL A 339 17.06 12.47 -0.51
CA VAL A 339 15.91 13.24 0.00
C VAL A 339 16.25 14.74 0.12
N GLU A 340 17.47 15.10 0.53
CA GLU A 340 17.94 16.48 0.68
C GLU A 340 18.37 17.11 -0.65
N LYS A 341 19.05 16.34 -1.51
CA LYS A 341 19.32 16.77 -2.87
C LYS A 341 18.13 16.36 -3.70
N ASP A 342 17.21 17.29 -3.94
CA ASP A 342 16.11 17.23 -4.93
C ASP A 342 16.61 17.01 -6.40
N SER A 343 17.65 16.20 -6.56
CA SER A 343 18.46 15.92 -7.73
C SER A 343 18.07 14.56 -8.29
N TYR A 344 17.16 14.61 -9.25
CA TYR A 344 16.70 13.52 -10.09
C TYR A 344 17.81 12.75 -10.84
N PRO A 345 17.63 11.42 -11.03
CA PRO A 345 17.59 10.43 -9.97
C PRO A 345 19.02 10.15 -9.44
N ILE A 346 19.19 10.11 -8.12
CA ILE A 346 20.37 9.48 -7.52
C ILE A 346 20.08 7.99 -7.41
N SER A 347 20.77 7.17 -8.21
CA SER A 347 20.97 5.76 -7.85
C SER A 347 21.85 5.75 -6.59
N ILE A 348 21.25 5.65 -5.41
CA ILE A 348 22.00 5.52 -4.16
C ILE A 348 22.53 4.10 -4.11
N GLU A 349 23.76 3.94 -4.55
CA GLU A 349 24.54 2.74 -4.28
C GLU A 349 25.07 2.85 -2.86
N PRO A 350 24.91 1.85 -1.97
CA PRO A 350 25.32 1.98 -0.57
C PRO A 350 26.81 2.28 -0.34
N GLU A 351 27.66 2.12 -1.37
CA GLU A 351 29.09 2.45 -1.30
C GLU A 351 29.41 3.88 -1.76
N LYS A 352 28.46 4.54 -2.43
CA LYS A 352 28.58 5.93 -2.89
C LYS A 352 27.81 6.83 -1.94
N SER A 353 28.29 6.91 -0.69
CA SER A 353 27.85 7.95 0.22
C SER A 353 28.11 9.31 -0.44
N LEU A 354 27.04 10.00 -0.85
CA LEU A 354 27.13 11.32 -1.45
C LEU A 354 27.33 12.37 -0.36
N ILE A 355 28.32 12.20 0.53
CA ILE A 355 28.60 13.13 1.64
C ILE A 355 28.79 14.55 1.09
N ALA A 356 27.70 15.31 1.06
CA ALA A 356 27.72 16.75 0.95
C ALA A 356 27.24 17.22 2.31
N LYS A 357 28.16 17.23 3.30
CA LYS A 357 28.00 17.89 4.61
C LYS A 357 26.53 18.03 5.04
N GLY A 358 25.88 16.89 5.30
CA GLY A 358 24.48 16.85 5.73
C GLY A 358 24.32 17.50 7.10
N ASN A 359 23.12 18.00 7.37
CA ASN A 359 22.78 18.55 8.67
C ASN A 359 22.63 17.39 9.68
N PRO A 360 23.47 17.30 10.73
CA PRO A 360 23.52 16.13 11.61
C PRO A 360 22.19 15.83 12.32
N TYR A 361 21.29 16.79 12.43
CA TYR A 361 19.98 16.62 13.06
C TYR A 361 18.97 15.82 12.20
N ILE A 362 19.16 15.74 10.88
CA ILE A 362 18.26 14.96 10.01
C ILE A 362 18.60 13.46 10.11
N GLU A 363 19.86 13.11 10.38
CA GLU A 363 20.34 11.72 10.44
C GLU A 363 19.70 10.88 11.56
N GLU A 364 19.39 11.46 12.72
CA GLU A 364 18.82 10.72 13.87
C GLU A 364 17.33 10.37 13.68
N ASP A 365 16.57 11.20 12.95
CA ASP A 365 15.12 11.06 12.85
C ASP A 365 14.68 9.92 11.89
N CYS A 366 15.39 9.69 10.77
CA CYS A 366 14.99 8.62 9.83
C CYS A 366 15.13 7.23 10.44
N ASP A 367 16.26 6.95 11.10
CA ASP A 367 16.49 5.65 11.72
C ASP A 367 15.57 5.45 12.93
N SER A 368 15.21 6.53 13.64
CA SER A 368 14.20 6.47 14.69
C SER A 368 12.82 6.11 14.14
N PHE A 369 12.35 6.76 13.06
CA PHE A 369 11.06 6.42 12.45
C PHE A 369 11.04 5.02 11.87
N LYS A 370 12.12 4.57 11.24
CA LYS A 370 12.26 3.18 10.80
C LYS A 370 12.18 2.21 11.98
N THR A 371 12.87 2.50 13.09
CA THR A 371 12.84 1.66 14.30
C THR A 371 11.43 1.56 14.89
N HIS A 372 10.74 2.69 15.08
CA HIS A 372 9.35 2.67 15.56
C HIS A 372 8.42 1.94 14.59
N TRP A 373 8.65 2.10 13.28
CA TRP A 373 7.88 1.38 12.27
C TRP A 373 8.15 -0.13 12.31
N ASP A 374 9.38 -0.56 12.54
CA ASP A 374 9.72 -1.98 12.72
C ASP A 374 9.02 -2.58 13.93
N ASP A 375 9.01 -1.86 15.05
CA ASP A 375 8.31 -2.25 16.27
C ASP A 375 6.81 -2.38 16.01
N ASP A 376 6.19 -1.36 15.41
CA ASP A 376 4.78 -1.34 15.04
C ASP A 376 4.41 -2.52 14.11
N ILE A 377 5.17 -2.74 13.03
CA ILE A 377 4.89 -3.82 12.08
C ILE A 377 5.06 -5.19 12.73
N ALA A 378 6.08 -5.38 13.56
CA ALA A 378 6.28 -6.62 14.29
C ALA A 378 5.09 -6.92 15.21
N ASP A 379 4.57 -5.91 15.91
CA ASP A 379 3.41 -6.05 16.78
C ASP A 379 2.11 -6.25 16.00
N TYR A 380 1.92 -5.54 14.88
CA TYR A 380 0.79 -5.76 13.97
C TYR A 380 0.82 -7.18 13.40
N LEU A 381 1.98 -7.69 12.99
CA LEU A 381 2.10 -9.05 12.45
C LEU A 381 1.74 -10.10 13.52
N ARG A 382 2.28 -9.96 14.74
CA ARG A 382 1.98 -10.87 15.86
C ARG A 382 0.50 -10.85 16.24
N LEU A 383 -0.05 -9.65 16.46
CA LEU A 383 -1.46 -9.48 16.83
C LEU A 383 -2.39 -9.97 15.73
N GLY A 384 -2.07 -9.70 14.46
CA GLY A 384 -2.83 -10.18 13.31
C GLY A 384 -2.92 -11.69 13.23
N VAL A 385 -1.79 -12.38 13.38
CA VAL A 385 -1.74 -13.85 13.42
C VAL A 385 -2.59 -14.37 14.58
N GLU A 386 -2.51 -13.75 15.76
CA GLU A 386 -3.32 -14.12 16.91
C GLU A 386 -4.83 -13.92 16.65
N ILE A 387 -5.20 -12.80 16.04
CA ILE A 387 -6.57 -12.45 15.66
C ILE A 387 -7.18 -13.55 14.78
N ILE A 388 -6.48 -13.95 13.73
CA ILE A 388 -6.96 -14.99 12.81
C ILE A 388 -7.16 -16.32 13.54
N ILE A 389 -6.16 -16.74 14.34
CA ILE A 389 -6.19 -18.04 15.06
C ILE A 389 -7.34 -18.09 16.08
N LYS A 390 -7.42 -17.09 16.96
CA LYS A 390 -8.45 -17.08 18.01
C LYS A 390 -9.84 -16.84 17.42
N GLY A 391 -9.96 -16.10 16.31
CA GLY A 391 -11.20 -15.94 15.56
C GLY A 391 -11.74 -17.26 15.00
N GLU A 392 -10.87 -18.09 14.40
CA GLU A 392 -11.22 -19.44 13.93
C GLU A 392 -11.61 -20.38 15.09
N GLN A 393 -10.86 -20.35 16.20
CA GLN A 393 -11.14 -21.16 17.39
C GLN A 393 -12.52 -20.85 17.98
N ARG A 394 -12.85 -19.57 18.15
CA ARG A 394 -14.13 -19.14 18.71
C ARG A 394 -15.31 -19.47 17.81
N GLU A 395 -15.14 -19.43 16.48
CA GLU A 395 -16.20 -19.88 15.57
C GLU A 395 -16.43 -21.39 15.71
N ALA A 396 -15.35 -22.18 15.81
CA ALA A 396 -15.47 -23.62 16.05
C ALA A 396 -16.17 -23.92 17.39
N GLU A 397 -15.87 -23.17 18.44
CA GLU A 397 -16.53 -23.28 19.75
C GLU A 397 -18.01 -22.88 19.68
N ARG A 398 -18.33 -21.77 19.01
CA ARG A 398 -19.70 -21.31 18.78
C ARG A 398 -20.52 -22.38 18.08
N LEU A 399 -19.98 -22.99 17.02
CA LEU A 399 -20.66 -24.07 16.30
C LEU A 399 -20.90 -25.29 17.19
N LYS A 400 -19.89 -25.73 17.95
CA LYS A 400 -20.03 -26.85 18.90
C LYS A 400 -21.17 -26.60 19.89
N LYS A 401 -21.29 -25.37 20.41
CA LYS A 401 -22.38 -25.00 21.32
C LYS A 401 -23.76 -25.11 20.65
N VAL A 402 -23.92 -24.55 19.44
CA VAL A 402 -25.19 -24.60 18.71
C VAL A 402 -25.61 -26.04 18.35
N LEU A 403 -24.65 -26.90 18.01
CA LEU A 403 -24.90 -28.33 17.73
C LEU A 403 -25.29 -29.11 18.99
N VAL A 404 -24.74 -28.76 20.15
CA VAL A 404 -25.15 -29.38 21.44
C VAL A 404 -26.57 -28.97 21.82
N ASP A 405 -27.00 -27.76 21.48
CA ASP A 405 -28.33 -27.23 21.78
C ASP A 405 -29.47 -27.80 20.89
N GLY A 406 -29.22 -28.87 20.12
CA GLY A 406 -30.26 -29.66 19.46
C GLY A 406 -30.64 -29.23 18.03
N LEU A 407 -30.02 -28.19 17.46
CA LEU A 407 -30.13 -27.84 16.03
C LEU A 407 -29.17 -28.71 15.19
N GLN A 408 -29.34 -30.03 15.24
CA GLN A 408 -28.25 -30.96 14.90
C GLN A 408 -28.06 -31.30 13.42
N ASN A 409 -28.98 -31.02 12.51
CA ASN A 409 -28.95 -31.77 11.25
C ASN A 409 -28.36 -31.06 10.03
N ASN A 410 -28.11 -29.74 10.02
CA ASN A 410 -27.67 -29.05 8.78
C ASN A 410 -26.71 -27.86 8.97
N LEU A 411 -26.08 -27.69 10.14
CA LEU A 411 -25.16 -26.56 10.35
C LEU A 411 -23.72 -26.94 10.01
N GLU A 412 -23.30 -26.58 8.82
CA GLU A 412 -21.88 -26.65 8.43
C GLU A 412 -21.07 -25.57 9.14
N ALA A 413 -19.87 -25.96 9.59
CA ALA A 413 -18.90 -25.02 10.15
C ALA A 413 -18.60 -23.91 9.15
N LEU A 414 -18.60 -22.66 9.63
CA LEU A 414 -18.14 -21.56 8.80
C LEU A 414 -16.63 -21.65 8.63
N VAL A 415 -16.21 -22.20 7.49
CA VAL A 415 -14.81 -22.18 7.05
C VAL A 415 -14.42 -20.73 6.78
N VAL A 416 -13.43 -20.19 7.50
CA VAL A 416 -12.97 -18.80 7.30
C VAL A 416 -11.89 -18.74 6.23
N MET A 417 -10.94 -19.68 6.27
CA MET A 417 -9.85 -19.81 5.31
C MET A 417 -9.76 -21.20 4.69
N SER A 418 -9.19 -21.30 3.49
CA SER A 418 -8.93 -22.58 2.83
C SER A 418 -7.87 -23.41 3.59
N PRO A 419 -7.82 -24.74 3.40
CA PRO A 419 -6.80 -25.59 4.03
C PRO A 419 -5.36 -25.14 3.76
N GLU A 420 -5.06 -24.68 2.55
CA GLU A 420 -3.73 -24.24 2.11
C GLU A 420 -3.28 -22.97 2.87
N TYR A 421 -4.21 -22.04 3.11
CA TYR A 421 -3.94 -20.87 3.94
C TYR A 421 -3.80 -21.23 5.41
N LYS A 422 -4.51 -22.25 5.91
CA LYS A 422 -4.37 -22.73 7.30
C LYS A 422 -2.98 -23.34 7.55
N GLU A 423 -2.45 -24.10 6.61
CA GLU A 423 -1.08 -24.61 6.67
C GLU A 423 -0.07 -23.46 6.70
N THR A 424 -0.22 -22.50 5.78
CA THR A 424 0.63 -21.30 5.71
C THR A 424 0.57 -20.48 7.01
N LEU A 425 -0.61 -20.37 7.63
CA LEU A 425 -0.78 -19.73 8.94
C LEU A 425 -0.10 -20.49 10.06
N GLY A 426 -0.09 -21.82 10.03
CA GLY A 426 0.69 -22.64 10.95
C GLY A 426 2.18 -22.31 10.89
N ALA A 427 2.73 -22.20 9.68
CA ALA A 427 4.13 -21.82 9.45
C ALA A 427 4.41 -20.38 9.91
N LEU A 428 3.54 -19.42 9.55
CA LEU A 428 3.69 -18.02 9.95
C LEU A 428 3.62 -17.86 11.47
N ARG A 429 2.69 -18.59 12.12
CA ARG A 429 2.58 -18.63 13.58
C ARG A 429 3.85 -19.15 14.24
N ALA A 430 4.40 -20.26 13.72
CA ALA A 430 5.63 -20.83 14.25
C ALA A 430 6.79 -19.83 14.10
N PHE A 431 6.88 -19.16 12.96
CA PHE A 431 7.86 -18.10 12.70
C PHE A 431 7.72 -16.95 13.70
N VAL A 432 6.55 -16.31 13.84
CA VAL A 432 6.38 -15.17 14.78
C VAL A 432 6.52 -15.55 16.26
N ALA A 433 6.39 -16.83 16.60
CA ALA A 433 6.58 -17.34 17.96
C ALA A 433 8.05 -17.55 18.34
N VAL A 434 8.94 -17.69 17.36
CA VAL A 434 10.39 -17.74 17.59
C VAL A 434 10.89 -16.32 17.90
N LYS A 435 11.96 -16.24 18.71
CA LYS A 435 12.60 -14.97 19.07
C LYS A 435 13.34 -14.37 17.87
N HIS A 436 12.59 -13.73 16.97
CA HIS A 436 13.09 -12.87 15.91
C HIS A 436 13.20 -11.42 16.39
N THR A 437 14.10 -10.67 15.78
CA THR A 437 14.15 -9.21 15.91
C THR A 437 12.96 -8.56 15.22
N ASN A 438 12.61 -7.33 15.60
CA ASN A 438 11.50 -6.61 14.97
C ASN A 438 11.82 -6.27 13.50
N ASP A 439 13.08 -5.96 13.19
CA ASP A 439 13.56 -5.75 11.81
C ASP A 439 13.42 -7.00 10.93
N GLU A 440 13.66 -8.20 11.47
CA GLU A 440 13.44 -9.45 10.71
C GLU A 440 11.96 -9.67 10.36
N LEU A 441 11.04 -9.29 11.26
CA LEU A 441 9.60 -9.40 11.06
C LEU A 441 9.08 -8.34 10.10
N SER A 442 9.51 -7.08 10.26
CA SER A 442 9.15 -6.00 9.34
C SER A 442 9.72 -6.21 7.94
N SER A 443 10.90 -6.83 7.83
CA SER A 443 11.44 -7.29 6.56
C SER A 443 10.51 -8.28 5.86
N ARG A 444 9.81 -9.17 6.57
CA ARG A 444 8.81 -10.06 5.93
C ARG A 444 7.62 -9.33 5.35
N PHE A 445 7.20 -8.25 6.01
CA PHE A 445 6.19 -7.36 5.45
C PHE A 445 6.73 -6.67 4.19
N LEU A 446 7.95 -6.14 4.22
CA LEU A 446 8.60 -5.57 3.03
C LEU A 446 8.80 -6.58 1.92
N ASP A 447 8.99 -7.86 2.22
CA ASP A 447 9.14 -8.93 1.23
C ASP A 447 7.78 -9.32 0.62
N ALA A 448 6.71 -9.28 1.41
CA ALA A 448 5.36 -9.53 0.94
C ALA A 448 4.86 -8.45 -0.05
N LEU A 449 5.29 -7.20 0.09
CA LEU A 449 4.90 -6.06 -0.79
C LEU A 449 5.38 -6.15 -2.25
N THR A 450 6.04 -7.24 -2.59
CA THR A 450 6.95 -7.35 -3.74
C THR A 450 6.45 -8.41 -4.70
N VAL A 451 5.60 -9.29 -4.17
CA VAL A 451 4.46 -9.84 -4.89
C VAL A 451 3.52 -8.66 -5.14
N HIS A 452 3.41 -8.16 -6.37
CA HIS A 452 2.62 -6.97 -6.70
C HIS A 452 1.14 -7.33 -6.89
N ASP A 453 0.30 -6.86 -5.96
CA ASP A 453 -1.15 -6.99 -6.05
C ASP A 453 -1.82 -6.06 -5.03
N SER A 454 -3.10 -5.75 -5.24
CA SER A 454 -3.88 -4.92 -4.34
C SER A 454 -4.10 -5.61 -3.00
N GLU A 455 -3.83 -4.94 -1.88
CA GLU A 455 -3.95 -5.49 -0.52
C GLU A 455 -5.33 -6.08 -0.25
N TRP A 456 -6.41 -5.43 -0.71
CA TRP A 456 -7.76 -5.98 -0.54
C TRP A 456 -7.96 -7.28 -1.34
N LYS A 457 -7.36 -7.45 -2.53
CA LYS A 457 -7.45 -8.69 -3.31
C LYS A 457 -6.75 -9.85 -2.58
N ARG A 458 -5.66 -9.56 -1.88
CA ARG A 458 -4.94 -10.52 -1.01
C ARG A 458 -5.77 -10.95 0.18
N VAL A 459 -6.41 -9.99 0.86
CA VAL A 459 -7.34 -10.28 1.96
C VAL A 459 -8.50 -11.13 1.47
N LYS A 460 -9.08 -10.80 0.31
CA LYS A 460 -10.15 -11.59 -0.33
C LYS A 460 -9.71 -13.03 -0.58
N ARG A 461 -8.50 -13.27 -1.09
CA ARG A 461 -7.98 -14.65 -1.30
C ARG A 461 -7.74 -15.37 0.02
N THR A 462 -7.15 -14.70 1.00
CA THR A 462 -6.90 -15.26 2.34
C THR A 462 -8.20 -15.74 3.00
N PHE A 463 -9.27 -14.96 2.86
CA PHE A 463 -10.60 -15.25 3.39
C PHE A 463 -11.61 -15.69 2.34
N GLU A 464 -11.18 -16.33 1.25
CA GLU A 464 -12.05 -16.66 0.11
C GLU A 464 -13.32 -17.44 0.53
N PRO A 465 -13.26 -18.45 1.40
CA PRO A 465 -14.46 -19.14 1.87
C PRO A 465 -15.44 -18.21 2.61
N LEU A 466 -14.95 -17.34 3.49
CA LEU A 466 -15.78 -16.36 4.21
C LEU A 466 -16.35 -15.31 3.26
N TYR A 467 -15.54 -14.82 2.32
CA TYR A 467 -15.92 -13.87 1.29
C TYR A 467 -17.06 -14.42 0.43
N ASN A 468 -16.91 -15.64 -0.10
CA ASN A 468 -17.92 -16.27 -0.95
C ASN A 468 -19.24 -16.41 -0.20
N ARG A 469 -19.22 -16.80 1.07
CA ARG A 469 -20.42 -16.88 1.89
C ARG A 469 -21.10 -15.52 2.10
N LYS A 470 -20.33 -14.48 2.42
CA LYS A 470 -20.87 -13.11 2.57
C LYS A 470 -21.46 -12.62 1.24
N ARG A 471 -20.75 -12.86 0.13
CA ARG A 471 -21.21 -12.49 -1.22
C ARG A 471 -22.51 -13.20 -1.60
N THR A 472 -22.62 -14.50 -1.34
CA THR A 472 -23.87 -15.25 -1.56
C THR A 472 -25.01 -14.67 -0.71
N LYS A 473 -24.75 -14.35 0.57
CA LYS A 473 -25.76 -13.75 1.45
C LYS A 473 -26.24 -12.39 0.90
N GLU A 474 -25.34 -11.53 0.45
CA GLU A 474 -25.70 -10.25 -0.19
C GLU A 474 -26.59 -10.46 -1.42
N LEU A 475 -26.21 -11.38 -2.32
CA LEU A 475 -26.97 -11.67 -3.54
C LEU A 475 -28.36 -12.26 -3.26
N LEU A 476 -28.50 -13.05 -2.20
CA LEU A 476 -29.80 -13.56 -1.75
C LEU A 476 -30.67 -12.43 -1.17
N LEU A 477 -30.08 -11.54 -0.37
CA LEU A 477 -30.80 -10.41 0.25
C LEU A 477 -31.22 -9.35 -0.77
N SER A 478 -30.44 -9.14 -1.83
CA SER A 478 -30.80 -8.21 -2.91
C SER A 478 -31.85 -8.77 -3.87
N GLY A 479 -32.21 -10.04 -3.75
CA GLY A 479 -33.13 -10.72 -4.68
C GLY A 479 -32.50 -11.07 -6.04
N ASN A 480 -31.19 -10.86 -6.21
CA ASN A 480 -30.48 -11.16 -7.46
C ASN A 480 -30.26 -12.67 -7.68
N VAL A 481 -30.36 -13.47 -6.62
CA VAL A 481 -30.31 -14.93 -6.70
C VAL A 481 -31.51 -15.50 -5.96
N GLN A 482 -32.30 -16.33 -6.65
CA GLN A 482 -33.30 -17.19 -6.01
C GLN A 482 -32.65 -18.54 -5.72
N LEU A 483 -32.81 -19.04 -4.49
CA LEU A 483 -32.43 -20.42 -4.17
C LEU A 483 -33.22 -21.34 -5.11
N LYS A 484 -32.51 -22.21 -5.85
CA LYS A 484 -33.18 -23.33 -6.52
C LYS A 484 -33.88 -24.14 -5.44
N GLN A 485 -35.21 -24.12 -5.48
CA GLN A 485 -36.07 -24.90 -4.59
C GLN A 485 -35.85 -26.39 -4.77
#